data_AF-A0A846XBL6-F1
#
_entry.id   AF-A0A846XBL6-F1
#
_cell.length_a   1.000
_cell.length_b   1.000
_cell.length_c   1.000
_cell.angle_alpha   90.00
_cell.angle_beta   90.00
_cell.angle_gamma   90.00
#
_symmetry.space_group_name_H-M   'P 1'
#
loop_
_entity.id
_entity.type
_entity.pdbx_description
1 polymer ?
#
loop_
_entity_poly.entity_id
_entity_poly.type
_entity_poly.pdbx_seq_one_letter_code
_entity_poly.pdbx_strand_id
1 'polypeptide(L)'
;MLAFGADEAVVDRPCGPLTVDVWWRRGTELFAIEVRSGPLTQELAQQHTDQLKALGYAGVLWLCAPGFWVAQLPALGIADLAPESCEYRAASGMLELGSEGSVVPGERPYELREFLREWVAGEVAWGYRDHLRKGWAAVTDWEKHTRTQSLLLEQQRQELIHQRTALAVSRQVVREKKQQVDRAQARVERTAAKAREQAESVAAVGRRIADQERVHRALEDTIRRLHKTIDNWQVVTVFVMLLLATFIAATIFIKP
;
A
#
# COMPACT_ATOMS: atom_id res chain seq x y z
N MET A 1 54.73 1.22 6.34
CA MET A 1 54.17 0.06 7.07
C MET A 1 54.93 -0.21 8.36
N LEU A 2 56.21 -0.60 8.34
CA LEU A 2 57.01 -0.81 9.57
C LEU A 2 57.02 0.41 10.49
N ALA A 3 57.23 1.60 9.92
CA ALA A 3 57.17 2.87 10.66
C ALA A 3 55.79 3.20 11.27
N PHE A 4 54.73 2.48 10.88
CA PHE A 4 53.38 2.64 11.41
C PHE A 4 52.97 1.51 12.36
N GLY A 5 53.89 0.59 12.70
CA GLY A 5 53.65 -0.49 13.66
C GLY A 5 53.27 -1.85 13.05
N ALA A 6 53.49 -2.07 11.75
CA ALA A 6 53.42 -3.42 11.17
C ALA A 6 54.61 -4.27 11.66
N ASP A 7 54.38 -5.57 11.90
CA ASP A 7 55.43 -6.49 12.35
C ASP A 7 56.45 -6.75 11.24
N GLU A 8 55.94 -6.95 10.03
CA GLU A 8 56.74 -7.18 8.83
C GLU A 8 56.08 -6.50 7.63
N ALA A 9 56.90 -6.04 6.68
CA ALA A 9 56.42 -5.55 5.39
C ALA A 9 57.46 -5.87 4.31
N VAL A 10 57.01 -6.41 3.19
CA VAL A 10 57.84 -6.86 2.06
C VAL A 10 57.19 -6.40 0.76
N VAL A 11 57.99 -5.82 -0.13
CA VAL A 11 57.56 -5.43 -1.47
C VAL A 11 57.79 -6.59 -2.44
N ASP A 12 56.91 -6.75 -3.43
CA ASP A 12 56.99 -7.78 -4.48
C ASP A 12 57.11 -9.22 -3.93
N ARG A 13 56.29 -9.55 -2.93
CA ARG A 13 56.36 -10.87 -2.28
C ARG A 13 55.63 -11.94 -3.11
N PRO A 14 56.29 -13.04 -3.50
CA PRO A 14 55.60 -14.18 -4.10
C PRO A 14 54.76 -14.90 -3.04
N CYS A 15 53.49 -15.10 -3.35
CA CYS A 15 52.47 -15.67 -2.48
C CYS A 15 51.67 -16.72 -3.25
N GLY A 16 52.25 -17.92 -3.35
CA GLY A 16 51.71 -18.99 -4.17
C GLY A 16 51.80 -18.64 -5.66
N PRO A 17 50.68 -18.65 -6.42
CA PRO A 17 50.68 -18.31 -7.85
C PRO A 17 50.67 -16.80 -8.12
N LEU A 18 50.53 -15.97 -7.09
CA LEU A 18 50.40 -14.52 -7.20
C LEU A 18 51.63 -13.82 -6.62
N THR A 19 51.96 -12.65 -7.14
CA THR A 19 52.91 -11.72 -6.52
C THR A 19 52.12 -10.51 -6.07
N VAL A 20 52.24 -10.16 -4.78
CA VAL A 20 51.60 -8.97 -4.23
C VAL A 20 52.61 -7.82 -4.20
N ASP A 21 52.16 -6.62 -4.56
CA ASP A 21 53.05 -5.46 -4.64
C ASP A 21 53.58 -5.07 -3.26
N VAL A 22 52.71 -5.05 -2.23
CA VAL A 22 53.14 -4.92 -0.84
C VAL A 22 52.42 -5.94 0.03
N TRP A 23 53.21 -6.80 0.65
CA TRP A 23 52.77 -7.69 1.71
C TRP A 23 53.10 -7.08 3.07
N TRP A 24 52.19 -7.19 4.05
CA TRP A 24 52.51 -6.86 5.43
C TRP A 24 51.71 -7.70 6.43
N ARG A 25 52.17 -7.74 7.69
CA ARG A 25 51.57 -8.52 8.77
C ARG A 25 51.40 -7.71 10.03
N ARG A 26 50.32 -7.98 10.77
CA ARG A 26 50.09 -7.51 12.15
C ARG A 26 49.55 -8.64 13.00
N GLY A 27 50.33 -9.08 13.98
CA GLY A 27 50.02 -10.30 14.72
C GLY A 27 49.90 -11.50 13.78
N THR A 28 48.80 -12.22 13.82
CA THR A 28 48.56 -13.37 12.91
C THR A 28 47.89 -12.98 11.59
N GLU A 29 47.48 -11.72 11.44
CA GLU A 29 46.72 -11.25 10.28
C GLU A 29 47.64 -10.83 9.13
N LEU A 30 47.32 -11.31 7.93
CA LEU A 30 48.06 -11.03 6.69
C LEU A 30 47.30 -10.00 5.86
N PHE A 31 48.03 -9.05 5.28
CA PHE A 31 47.45 -7.99 4.48
C PHE A 31 48.25 -7.76 3.19
N ALA A 32 47.55 -7.33 2.14
CA ALA A 32 48.12 -7.03 0.83
C ALA A 32 47.72 -5.63 0.37
N ILE A 33 48.63 -4.94 -0.30
CA ILE A 33 48.37 -3.73 -1.09
C ILE A 33 48.73 -4.03 -2.54
N GLU A 34 47.81 -3.75 -3.43
CA GLU A 34 47.96 -3.85 -4.88
C GLU A 34 47.93 -2.45 -5.49
N VAL A 35 48.93 -2.09 -6.29
CA VAL A 35 49.06 -0.80 -6.96
C VAL A 35 48.84 -1.00 -8.44
N ARG A 36 47.82 -0.33 -9.00
CA ARG A 36 47.50 -0.44 -10.42
C ARG A 36 47.43 0.92 -11.09
N SER A 37 48.28 1.08 -12.10
CA SER A 37 48.34 2.24 -12.98
C SER A 37 47.62 2.04 -14.32
N GLY A 38 47.30 0.79 -14.70
CA GLY A 38 46.64 0.44 -15.97
C GLY A 38 45.15 0.10 -15.83
N PRO A 39 44.40 0.02 -16.95
CA PRO A 39 42.99 -0.32 -16.93
C PRO A 39 42.77 -1.78 -16.53
N LEU A 40 42.17 -1.99 -15.36
CA LEU A 40 41.75 -3.31 -14.87
C LEU A 40 40.24 -3.31 -14.71
N THR A 41 39.56 -4.31 -15.29
CA THR A 41 38.12 -4.44 -15.11
C THR A 41 37.78 -4.78 -13.66
N GLN A 42 36.58 -4.40 -13.22
CA GLN A 42 36.12 -4.67 -11.87
C GLN A 42 36.11 -6.18 -11.57
N GLU A 43 35.73 -7.00 -12.55
CA GLU A 43 35.61 -8.46 -12.38
C GLU A 43 36.97 -9.09 -12.10
N LEU A 44 38.02 -8.67 -12.81
CA LEU A 44 39.37 -9.18 -12.60
C LEU A 44 39.94 -8.74 -11.24
N ALA A 45 39.71 -7.49 -10.86
CA ALA A 45 40.11 -6.99 -9.54
C ALA A 45 39.38 -7.72 -8.40
N GLN A 46 38.11 -8.03 -8.58
CA GLN A 46 37.31 -8.83 -7.64
C GLN A 46 37.85 -10.26 -7.55
N GLN A 47 38.08 -10.92 -8.69
CA GLN A 47 38.66 -12.27 -8.72
C GLN A 47 40.02 -12.34 -8.02
N HIS A 48 40.90 -11.38 -8.27
CA HIS A 48 42.19 -11.32 -7.59
C HIS A 48 42.01 -11.08 -6.08
N THR A 49 41.11 -10.18 -5.68
CA THR A 49 40.79 -9.96 -4.26
C THR A 49 40.29 -11.24 -3.58
N ASP A 50 39.44 -12.02 -4.26
CA ASP A 50 38.90 -13.28 -3.74
C ASP A 50 39.98 -14.37 -3.64
N GLN A 51 40.91 -14.42 -4.59
CA GLN A 51 42.07 -15.32 -4.53
C GLN A 51 42.98 -15.00 -3.33
N LEU A 52 43.30 -13.72 -3.10
CA LEU A 52 44.09 -13.31 -1.94
C LEU A 52 43.37 -13.65 -0.63
N LYS A 53 42.06 -13.41 -0.53
CA LYS A 53 41.28 -13.83 0.63
C LYS A 53 41.30 -15.35 0.84
N ALA A 54 41.19 -16.13 -0.24
CA ALA A 54 41.30 -17.59 -0.17
C ALA A 54 42.67 -18.08 0.30
N LEU A 55 43.73 -17.29 0.06
CA LEU A 55 45.09 -17.53 0.57
C LEU A 55 45.28 -17.13 2.04
N GLY A 56 44.25 -16.62 2.71
CA GLY A 56 44.27 -16.28 4.14
C GLY A 56 44.59 -14.81 4.45
N TYR A 57 44.51 -13.92 3.46
CA TYR A 57 44.66 -12.49 3.69
C TYR A 57 43.41 -11.91 4.36
N ALA A 58 43.60 -11.29 5.52
CA ALA A 58 42.56 -10.63 6.29
C ALA A 58 42.07 -9.34 5.62
N GLY A 59 42.96 -8.62 4.92
CA GLY A 59 42.61 -7.41 4.20
C GLY A 59 43.45 -7.20 2.94
N VAL A 60 42.79 -6.68 1.90
CA VAL A 60 43.41 -6.32 0.62
C VAL A 60 43.05 -4.87 0.35
N LEU A 61 44.03 -4.04 0.02
CA LEU A 61 43.86 -2.65 -0.37
C LEU A 61 44.30 -2.48 -1.82
N TRP A 62 43.46 -1.86 -2.64
CA TRP A 62 43.85 -1.46 -3.99
C TRP A 62 44.13 0.03 -4.06
N LEU A 63 45.26 0.41 -4.66
CA LEU A 63 45.59 1.78 -5.03
C LEU A 63 45.45 1.89 -6.55
N CYS A 64 44.50 2.69 -7.01
CA CYS A 64 44.22 2.86 -8.44
C CYS A 64 43.93 4.31 -8.80
N ALA A 65 43.82 4.63 -10.09
CA ALA A 65 43.40 5.97 -10.51
C ALA A 65 41.92 6.26 -10.10
N PRO A 66 41.52 7.53 -9.96
CA PRO A 66 40.15 7.88 -9.58
C PRO A 66 39.15 7.50 -10.69
N GLY A 67 37.91 7.19 -10.31
CA GLY A 67 36.83 6.89 -11.27
C GLY A 67 36.71 5.42 -11.70
N PHE A 68 37.58 4.55 -11.19
CA PHE A 68 37.47 3.10 -11.31
C PHE A 68 36.41 2.51 -10.36
N TRP A 69 36.47 1.21 -10.11
CA TRP A 69 35.62 0.42 -9.20
C TRP A 69 35.83 0.70 -7.70
N VAL A 70 36.30 1.91 -7.36
CA VAL A 70 36.71 2.29 -6.00
C VAL A 70 35.57 2.15 -4.99
N ALA A 71 34.32 2.27 -5.41
CA ALA A 71 33.16 2.11 -4.53
C ALA A 71 32.70 0.65 -4.35
N GLN A 72 33.30 -0.31 -5.06
CA GLN A 72 32.86 -1.71 -5.05
C GLN A 72 33.86 -2.64 -4.36
N LEU A 73 35.16 -2.37 -4.49
CA LEU A 73 36.25 -3.14 -3.87
C LEU A 73 36.99 -2.29 -2.84
N PRO A 74 37.70 -2.90 -1.88
CA PRO A 74 38.44 -2.16 -0.86
C PRO A 74 39.63 -1.43 -1.50
N ALA A 75 39.37 -0.20 -1.91
CA ALA A 75 40.24 0.55 -2.81
C ALA A 75 40.27 2.03 -2.47
N LEU A 76 41.36 2.69 -2.85
CA LEU A 76 41.54 4.13 -2.81
C LEU A 76 41.94 4.62 -4.19
N GLY A 77 41.19 5.61 -4.69
CA GLY A 77 41.54 6.32 -5.91
C GLY A 77 42.59 7.37 -5.58
N ILE A 78 43.82 7.22 -6.04
CA ILE A 78 44.93 8.14 -5.80
C ILE A 78 44.93 9.24 -6.88
N ALA A 79 44.98 10.50 -6.45
CA ALA A 79 44.87 11.67 -7.34
C ALA A 79 46.01 11.72 -8.38
N ASP A 80 47.23 11.45 -7.92
CA ASP A 80 48.44 11.41 -8.72
C ASP A 80 49.28 10.21 -8.29
N LEU A 81 49.53 9.29 -9.23
CA LEU A 81 50.34 8.09 -9.00
C LEU A 81 51.84 8.35 -9.16
N ALA A 82 52.25 9.56 -9.57
CA ALA A 82 53.65 9.96 -9.70
C ALA A 82 53.90 11.41 -9.21
N PRO A 83 53.56 11.76 -7.95
CA PRO A 83 53.75 13.10 -7.42
C PRO A 83 55.24 13.40 -7.19
N GLU A 84 55.65 14.65 -7.40
CA GLU A 84 57.05 15.09 -7.26
C GLU A 84 57.60 14.94 -5.83
N SER A 85 56.75 14.99 -4.81
CA SER A 85 57.13 15.06 -3.38
C SER A 85 56.90 13.78 -2.57
N CYS A 86 56.59 12.62 -3.19
CA CYS A 86 56.14 11.41 -2.48
C CYS A 86 54.91 11.62 -1.57
N GLU A 87 54.17 12.71 -1.76
CA GLU A 87 52.94 13.03 -1.03
C GLU A 87 51.72 12.54 -1.81
N TYR A 88 51.41 11.26 -1.63
CA TYR A 88 50.28 10.63 -2.29
C TYR A 88 48.97 10.96 -1.57
N ARG A 89 47.96 11.38 -2.33
CA ARG A 89 46.63 11.71 -1.82
C ARG A 89 45.56 10.84 -2.44
N ALA A 90 44.69 10.27 -1.59
CA ALA A 90 43.46 9.62 -2.01
C ALA A 90 42.41 10.69 -2.35
N ALA A 91 41.99 10.72 -3.62
CA ALA A 91 40.88 11.54 -4.12
C ALA A 91 39.52 10.85 -3.95
N SER A 92 39.47 9.53 -3.81
CA SER A 92 38.22 8.79 -3.63
C SER A 92 38.40 7.49 -2.84
N GLY A 93 37.29 6.98 -2.29
CA GLY A 93 37.23 5.73 -1.52
C GLY A 93 37.08 5.94 -0.01
N MET A 94 37.43 7.13 0.49
CA MET A 94 37.16 7.53 1.87
C MET A 94 35.72 8.04 2.06
N LEU A 95 35.14 7.70 3.20
CA LEU A 95 33.85 8.14 3.69
C LEU A 95 34.03 8.82 5.05
N GLU A 96 33.19 9.81 5.31
CA GLU A 96 33.14 10.55 6.56
C GLU A 96 31.70 10.55 7.09
N LEU A 97 31.54 10.74 8.40
CA LEU A 97 30.20 10.90 8.97
C LEU A 97 29.57 12.24 8.57
N GLY A 98 28.47 12.18 7.82
CA GLY A 98 27.64 13.32 7.46
C GLY A 98 26.78 13.83 8.62
N SER A 99 26.17 14.99 8.42
CA SER A 99 25.32 15.68 9.41
C SER A 99 24.12 14.86 9.89
N GLU A 100 23.60 13.96 9.06
CA GLU A 100 22.46 13.09 9.37
C GLU A 100 22.87 11.75 10.01
N GLY A 101 24.15 11.59 10.38
CA GLY A 101 24.66 10.32 10.92
C GLY A 101 24.80 9.22 9.86
N SER A 102 24.66 9.57 8.57
CA SER A 102 24.96 8.72 7.44
C SER A 102 26.41 8.90 7.00
N VAL A 103 27.11 7.84 6.62
CA VAL A 103 28.45 8.00 6.02
C VAL A 103 28.33 8.48 4.58
N VAL A 104 29.05 9.53 4.24
CA VAL A 104 29.05 10.21 2.94
C VAL A 104 30.47 10.21 2.35
N PRO A 105 30.66 10.36 1.03
CA PRO A 105 32.01 10.48 0.47
C PRO A 105 32.74 11.68 1.07
N GLY A 106 33.99 11.49 1.48
CA GLY A 106 34.84 12.59 1.94
C GLY A 106 35.06 13.60 0.82
N GLU A 107 34.89 14.88 1.11
CA GLU A 107 35.08 15.96 0.13
C GLU A 107 36.55 16.40 0.01
N ARG A 108 37.37 16.05 1.01
CA ARG A 108 38.78 16.46 1.09
C ARG A 108 39.69 15.32 0.65
N PRO A 109 40.75 15.61 -0.13
CA PRO A 109 41.79 14.63 -0.40
C PRO A 109 42.41 14.15 0.92
N TYR A 110 42.51 12.84 1.08
CA TYR A 110 43.07 12.20 2.27
C TYR A 110 44.53 11.80 2.02
N GLU A 111 45.44 12.07 2.95
CA GLU A 111 46.83 11.69 2.79
C GLU A 111 46.97 10.16 2.87
N LEU A 112 47.54 9.51 1.85
CA LEU A 112 47.70 8.05 1.82
C LEU A 112 48.52 7.57 3.02
N ARG A 113 49.51 8.36 3.45
CA ARG A 113 50.33 8.07 4.62
C ARG A 113 49.51 8.03 5.92
N GLU A 114 48.54 8.92 6.06
CA GLU A 114 47.64 8.97 7.20
C GLU A 114 46.70 7.76 7.18
N PHE A 115 46.11 7.47 6.02
CA PHE A 115 45.29 6.27 5.83
C PHE A 115 46.04 4.99 6.19
N LEU A 116 47.27 4.80 5.68
CA LEU A 116 48.05 3.59 5.97
C LEU A 116 48.39 3.47 7.45
N ARG A 117 48.59 4.59 8.16
CA ARG A 117 48.81 4.59 9.61
C ARG A 117 47.56 4.10 10.34
N GLU A 118 46.42 4.69 10.03
CA GLU A 118 45.14 4.35 10.65
C GLU A 118 44.71 2.92 10.31
N TRP A 119 45.00 2.45 9.10
CA TRP A 119 44.68 1.09 8.67
C TRP A 119 45.51 0.06 9.43
N VAL A 120 46.81 0.32 9.60
CA VAL A 120 47.69 -0.51 10.45
C VAL A 120 47.25 -0.46 11.92
N ALA A 121 46.76 0.67 12.40
CA ALA A 121 46.20 0.79 13.76
C ALA A 121 44.82 0.11 13.91
N GLY A 122 44.12 -0.19 12.80
CA GLY A 122 42.76 -0.73 12.82
C GLY A 122 41.68 0.32 13.10
N GLU A 123 42.01 1.60 12.91
CA GLU A 123 41.11 2.73 13.14
C GLU A 123 40.20 3.00 11.95
N VAL A 124 40.59 2.55 10.75
CA VAL A 124 39.76 2.58 9.54
C VAL A 124 39.35 1.19 9.10
N ALA A 125 38.11 1.06 8.63
CA ALA A 125 37.55 -0.19 8.14
C ALA A 125 36.77 0.02 6.85
N TRP A 126 36.78 -1.02 6.01
CA TRP A 126 35.99 -1.08 4.79
C TRP A 126 34.58 -1.58 5.10
N GLY A 127 33.56 -0.84 4.67
CA GLY A 127 32.16 -1.16 4.99
C GLY A 127 31.16 -0.78 3.91
N TYR A 128 29.91 -1.15 4.14
CA TYR A 128 28.79 -0.87 3.25
C TYR A 128 28.10 0.42 3.65
N ARG A 129 28.15 1.42 2.77
CA ARG A 129 27.37 2.65 2.93
C ARG A 129 25.94 2.42 2.48
N ASP A 130 25.79 1.80 1.33
CA ASP A 130 24.52 1.40 0.76
C ASP A 130 24.66 0.03 0.05
N HIS A 131 23.57 -0.46 -0.53
CA HIS A 131 23.53 -1.78 -1.17
C HIS A 131 24.44 -1.91 -2.40
N LEU A 132 24.91 -0.78 -2.98
CA LEU A 132 25.74 -0.76 -4.19
C LEU A 132 27.11 -0.12 -3.98
N ARG A 133 27.32 0.63 -2.90
CA ARG A 133 28.51 1.44 -2.66
C ARG A 133 29.08 1.16 -1.28
N LYS A 134 30.38 0.99 -1.28
CA LYS A 134 31.24 0.70 -0.14
C LYS A 134 32.33 1.75 -0.06
N GLY A 135 32.99 1.82 1.09
CA GLY A 135 34.00 2.83 1.34
C GLY A 135 34.81 2.54 2.60
N TRP A 136 35.95 3.20 2.72
CA TRP A 136 36.77 3.23 3.91
C TRP A 136 36.26 4.35 4.81
N ALA A 137 36.02 4.07 6.07
CA ALA A 137 35.68 5.10 7.06
C ALA A 137 36.34 4.76 8.38
N ALA A 138 36.42 5.73 9.28
CA ALA A 138 36.78 5.45 10.66
C ALA A 138 35.80 4.44 11.27
N VAL A 139 36.30 3.52 12.09
CA VAL A 139 35.46 2.52 12.79
C VAL A 139 34.40 3.22 13.64
N THR A 140 34.76 4.34 14.27
CA THR A 140 33.83 5.17 15.06
C THR A 140 32.70 5.77 14.21
N ASP A 141 32.95 6.10 12.94
CA ASP A 141 31.93 6.59 12.02
C ASP A 141 31.02 5.45 11.56
N TRP A 142 31.57 4.25 11.32
CA TRP A 142 30.78 3.05 11.06
C TRP A 142 29.85 2.68 12.23
N GLU A 143 30.34 2.77 13.47
CA GLU A 143 29.54 2.52 14.66
C GLU A 143 28.37 3.51 14.78
N LYS A 144 28.64 4.80 14.56
CA LYS A 144 27.60 5.85 14.57
C LYS A 144 26.60 5.66 13.44
N HIS A 145 27.07 5.31 12.25
CA HIS A 145 26.20 5.02 11.11
C HIS A 145 25.28 3.85 11.38
N THR A 146 25.83 2.74 11.86
CA THR A 146 25.08 1.52 12.18
C THR A 146 24.05 1.78 13.29
N ARG A 147 24.43 2.57 14.30
CA ARG A 147 23.52 2.98 15.38
C ARG A 147 22.37 3.82 14.82
N THR A 148 22.66 4.79 13.96
CA THR A 148 21.65 5.66 13.35
C THR A 148 20.69 4.86 12.46
N GLN A 149 21.22 3.96 11.63
CA GLN A 149 20.39 3.06 10.81
C GLN A 149 19.51 2.14 11.65
N SER A 150 20.03 1.61 12.76
CA SER A 150 19.26 0.75 13.67
C SER A 150 18.09 1.49 14.31
N LEU A 151 18.31 2.74 14.74
CA LEU A 151 17.26 3.59 15.30
C LEU A 151 16.17 3.90 14.26
N LEU A 152 16.56 4.23 13.03
CA LEU A 152 15.62 4.49 11.94
C LEU A 152 14.78 3.25 11.61
N LEU A 153 15.41 2.06 11.55
CA LEU A 153 14.71 0.80 11.29
C LEU A 153 13.68 0.48 12.38
N GLU A 154 14.01 0.73 13.65
CA GLU A 154 13.07 0.51 14.75
C GLU A 154 11.89 1.49 14.69
N GLN A 155 12.13 2.76 14.35
CA GLN A 155 11.06 3.74 14.12
C GLN A 155 10.13 3.31 12.98
N GLN A 156 10.68 2.89 11.84
CA GLN A 156 9.90 2.39 10.71
C GLN A 156 9.08 1.15 11.07
N ARG A 157 9.65 0.25 11.88
CA ARG A 157 8.95 -0.94 12.37
C ARG A 157 7.74 -0.56 13.23
N GLN A 158 7.91 0.39 14.14
CA GLN A 158 6.83 0.89 14.98
C GLN A 158 5.72 1.54 14.15
N GLU A 159 6.09 2.36 13.17
CA GLU A 159 5.12 2.99 12.26
C GLU A 159 4.31 1.96 11.46
N LEU A 160 4.96 0.92 10.93
CA LEU A 160 4.27 -0.17 10.24
C LEU A 160 3.29 -0.93 11.14
N ILE A 161 3.61 -1.10 12.42
CA ILE A 161 2.70 -1.71 13.41
C ILE A 161 1.49 -0.79 13.63
N HIS A 162 1.71 0.53 13.77
CA HIS A 162 0.63 1.50 13.90
C HIS A 162 -0.28 1.53 12.66
N GLN A 163 0.28 1.49 11.46
CA GLN A 163 -0.50 1.43 10.22
C GLN A 163 -1.32 0.13 10.12
N ARG A 164 -0.74 -1.02 10.49
CA ARG A 164 -1.46 -2.31 10.50
C ARG A 164 -2.62 -2.33 11.50
N THR A 165 -2.41 -1.79 12.69
CA THR A 165 -3.47 -1.69 13.71
C THR A 165 -4.59 -0.75 13.28
N ALA A 166 -4.25 0.42 12.73
CA ALA A 166 -5.23 1.36 12.15
C ALA A 166 -6.05 0.72 11.02
N LEU A 167 -5.39 -0.05 10.14
CA LEU A 167 -6.09 -0.78 9.07
C LEU A 167 -7.03 -1.86 9.61
N ALA A 168 -6.62 -2.59 10.65
CA ALA A 168 -7.46 -3.60 11.29
C ALA A 168 -8.72 -2.98 11.91
N VAL A 169 -8.57 -1.85 12.62
CA VAL A 169 -9.69 -1.09 13.19
C VAL A 169 -10.62 -0.59 12.09
N SER A 170 -10.08 -0.01 11.01
CA SER A 170 -10.87 0.46 9.87
C SER A 170 -11.69 -0.66 9.23
N ARG A 171 -11.08 -1.84 9.02
CA ARG A 171 -11.79 -3.03 8.51
C ARG A 171 -12.93 -3.48 9.42
N GLN A 172 -12.73 -3.43 10.74
CA GLN A 172 -13.77 -3.76 11.70
C GLN A 172 -14.94 -2.77 11.62
N VAL A 173 -14.67 -1.46 11.57
CA VAL A 173 -15.69 -0.42 11.42
C VAL A 173 -16.47 -0.60 10.11
N VAL A 174 -15.79 -0.89 8.99
CA VAL A 174 -16.45 -1.16 7.70
C VAL A 174 -17.37 -2.37 7.80
N ARG A 175 -16.94 -3.44 8.49
CA ARG A 175 -17.77 -4.63 8.72
C ARG A 175 -19.02 -4.30 9.53
N GLU A 176 -18.88 -3.53 10.61
CA GLU A 176 -20.00 -3.09 11.44
C GLU A 176 -20.97 -2.20 10.67
N LYS A 177 -20.46 -1.25 9.87
CA LYS A 177 -21.27 -0.39 9.01
C LYS A 177 -22.02 -1.20 7.95
N LYS A 178 -21.38 -2.19 7.34
CA LYS A 178 -22.04 -3.11 6.41
C LYS A 178 -23.21 -3.84 7.08
N GLN A 179 -23.01 -4.39 8.28
CA GLN A 179 -24.10 -5.04 9.03
C GLN A 179 -25.24 -4.07 9.39
N GLN A 180 -24.92 -2.80 9.70
CA GLN A 180 -25.94 -1.77 9.93
C GLN A 180 -26.76 -1.49 8.66
N VAL A 181 -26.09 -1.40 7.51
CA VAL A 181 -26.73 -1.21 6.20
C VAL A 181 -27.63 -2.40 5.86
N ASP A 182 -27.13 -3.63 6.00
CA ASP A 182 -27.92 -4.85 5.71
C ASP A 182 -29.19 -4.93 6.58
N ARG A 183 -29.09 -4.59 7.87
CA ARG A 183 -30.25 -4.51 8.78
C ARG A 183 -31.22 -3.39 8.39
N ALA A 184 -30.71 -2.24 7.98
CA ALA A 184 -31.54 -1.12 7.53
C ALA A 184 -32.29 -1.49 6.24
N GLN A 185 -31.60 -2.11 5.28
CA GLN A 185 -32.19 -2.61 4.04
C GLN A 185 -33.29 -3.63 4.31
N ALA A 186 -33.04 -4.63 5.17
CA ALA A 186 -34.06 -5.62 5.54
C ALA A 186 -35.31 -4.98 6.19
N ARG A 187 -35.14 -3.90 6.96
CA ARG A 187 -36.28 -3.14 7.52
C ARG A 187 -37.06 -2.38 6.46
N VAL A 188 -36.37 -1.77 5.50
CA VAL A 188 -37.01 -1.08 4.36
C VAL A 188 -37.80 -2.09 3.52
N GLU A 189 -37.23 -3.24 3.19
CA GLU A 189 -37.90 -4.30 2.42
C GLU A 189 -39.17 -4.80 3.13
N ARG A 190 -39.10 -5.05 4.45
CA ARG A 190 -40.28 -5.43 5.25
C ARG A 190 -41.36 -4.35 5.27
N THR A 191 -40.95 -3.09 5.39
CA THR A 191 -41.89 -1.96 5.41
C THR A 191 -42.54 -1.77 4.05
N ALA A 192 -41.78 -1.91 2.97
CA ALA A 192 -42.28 -1.87 1.60
C ALA A 192 -43.26 -3.03 1.32
N ALA A 193 -42.98 -4.24 1.80
CA ALA A 193 -43.89 -5.37 1.69
C ALA A 193 -45.22 -5.11 2.42
N LYS A 194 -45.18 -4.61 3.65
CA LYS A 194 -46.39 -4.22 4.40
C LYS A 194 -47.18 -3.10 3.71
N ALA A 195 -46.49 -2.10 3.16
CA ALA A 195 -47.13 -1.03 2.41
C ALA A 195 -47.84 -1.55 1.15
N ARG A 196 -47.24 -2.53 0.43
CA ARG A 196 -47.90 -3.20 -0.70
C ARG A 196 -49.13 -3.98 -0.28
N GLU A 197 -49.04 -4.76 0.80
CA GLU A 197 -50.19 -5.51 1.35
C GLU A 197 -51.33 -4.56 1.76
N GLN A 198 -51.00 -3.44 2.41
CA GLN A 198 -52.00 -2.41 2.74
C GLN A 198 -52.62 -1.80 1.48
N ALA A 199 -51.82 -1.45 0.47
CA ALA A 199 -52.34 -0.93 -0.79
C ALA A 199 -53.28 -1.92 -1.50
N GLU A 200 -52.94 -3.21 -1.51
CA GLU A 200 -53.80 -4.27 -2.05
C GLU A 200 -55.10 -4.41 -1.25
N SER A 201 -55.05 -4.33 0.08
CA SER A 201 -56.23 -4.39 0.93
C SER A 201 -57.17 -3.19 0.67
N VAL A 202 -56.62 -1.98 0.52
CA VAL A 202 -57.38 -0.76 0.19
C VAL A 202 -57.99 -0.90 -1.19
N ALA A 203 -57.25 -1.41 -2.18
CA ALA A 203 -57.78 -1.68 -3.51
C ALA A 203 -58.89 -2.75 -3.50
N ALA A 204 -58.79 -3.77 -2.66
CA ALA A 204 -59.83 -4.78 -2.49
C ALA A 204 -61.11 -4.20 -1.84
N VAL A 205 -60.97 -3.37 -0.81
CA VAL A 205 -62.09 -2.66 -0.18
C VAL A 205 -62.74 -1.69 -1.19
N GLY A 206 -61.95 -0.92 -1.93
CA GLY A 206 -62.44 -0.04 -2.99
C GLY A 206 -63.25 -0.78 -4.05
N ARG A 207 -62.82 -1.98 -4.46
CA ARG A 207 -63.60 -2.85 -5.36
C ARG A 207 -64.93 -3.28 -4.75
N ARG A 208 -64.95 -3.68 -3.48
CA ARG A 208 -66.19 -4.07 -2.78
C ARG A 208 -67.19 -2.90 -2.66
N ILE A 209 -66.71 -1.71 -2.35
CA ILE A 209 -67.55 -0.50 -2.30
C ILE A 209 -68.15 -0.23 -3.68
N ALA A 210 -67.34 -0.28 -4.74
CA ALA A 210 -67.82 -0.08 -6.10
C ALA A 210 -68.89 -1.12 -6.50
N ASP A 211 -68.75 -2.38 -6.09
CA ASP A 211 -69.76 -3.42 -6.34
C ASP A 211 -71.04 -3.19 -5.52
N GLN A 212 -70.93 -2.79 -4.24
CA GLN A 212 -72.09 -2.44 -3.42
C GLN A 212 -72.84 -1.24 -4.00
N GLU A 213 -72.14 -0.22 -4.49
CA GLU A 213 -72.77 0.92 -5.17
C GLU A 213 -73.52 0.47 -6.43
N ARG A 214 -72.96 -0.45 -7.23
CA ARG A 214 -73.65 -0.99 -8.41
C ARG A 214 -74.94 -1.71 -8.02
N VAL A 215 -74.89 -2.55 -6.98
CA VAL A 215 -76.07 -3.26 -6.46
C VAL A 215 -77.10 -2.27 -5.94
N HIS A 216 -76.69 -1.26 -5.18
CA HIS A 216 -77.60 -0.25 -4.65
C HIS A 216 -78.31 0.52 -5.78
N ARG A 217 -77.57 0.96 -6.82
CA ARG A 217 -78.14 1.62 -8.00
C ARG A 217 -79.12 0.70 -8.74
N ALA A 218 -78.79 -0.60 -8.88
CA ALA A 218 -79.69 -1.57 -9.50
C ALA A 218 -80.98 -1.77 -8.69
N LEU A 219 -80.91 -1.79 -7.35
CA LEU A 219 -82.06 -1.86 -6.46
C LEU A 219 -82.93 -0.60 -6.55
N GLU A 220 -82.32 0.59 -6.53
CA GLU A 220 -83.03 1.85 -6.74
C GLU A 220 -83.76 1.88 -8.08
N ASP A 221 -83.13 1.42 -9.15
CA ASP A 221 -83.76 1.33 -10.47
C ASP A 221 -84.90 0.31 -10.49
N THR A 222 -84.77 -0.80 -9.76
CA THR A 222 -85.83 -1.80 -9.61
C THR A 222 -87.01 -1.24 -8.82
N ILE A 223 -86.76 -0.53 -7.71
CA ILE A 223 -87.80 0.15 -6.93
C ILE A 223 -88.53 1.18 -7.79
N ARG A 224 -87.79 2.00 -8.56
CA ARG A 224 -88.39 2.97 -9.49
C ARG A 224 -89.28 2.29 -10.53
N ARG A 225 -88.87 1.14 -11.08
CA ARG A 225 -89.69 0.35 -12.01
C ARG A 225 -90.95 -0.21 -11.34
N LEU A 226 -90.84 -0.74 -10.13
CA LEU A 226 -91.99 -1.25 -9.37
C LEU A 226 -92.99 -0.14 -9.07
N HIS A 227 -92.51 1.02 -8.62
CA HIS A 227 -93.36 2.19 -8.35
C HIS A 227 -94.13 2.62 -9.62
N LYS A 228 -93.44 2.72 -10.76
CA LYS A 228 -94.09 3.00 -12.06
C LYS A 228 -95.12 1.94 -12.46
N THR A 229 -94.87 0.68 -12.12
CA THR A 229 -95.81 -0.41 -12.40
C THR A 229 -97.06 -0.27 -11.52
N ILE A 230 -96.89 0.08 -10.25
CA ILE A 230 -98.00 0.36 -9.32
C ILE A 230 -98.83 1.55 -9.82
N ASP A 231 -98.19 2.65 -10.22
CA ASP A 231 -98.88 3.81 -10.78
C ASP A 231 -99.70 3.43 -12.03
N ASN A 232 -99.11 2.63 -12.93
CA ASN A 232 -99.83 2.11 -14.10
C ASN A 232 -101.05 1.25 -13.71
N TRP A 233 -100.91 0.39 -12.70
CA TRP A 233 -102.04 -0.41 -12.19
C TRP A 233 -103.13 0.46 -11.59
N GLN A 234 -102.79 1.53 -10.86
CA GLN A 234 -103.78 2.48 -10.36
C GLN A 234 -104.56 3.14 -11.50
N VAL A 235 -103.88 3.57 -12.57
CA VAL A 235 -104.54 4.12 -13.76
C VAL A 235 -105.48 3.10 -14.41
N VAL A 236 -105.05 1.83 -14.55
CA VAL A 236 -105.91 0.75 -15.06
C VAL A 236 -107.13 0.54 -14.17
N THR A 237 -106.96 0.53 -12.84
CA THR A 237 -108.04 0.32 -11.88
C THR A 237 -109.06 1.47 -11.93
N VAL A 238 -108.59 2.71 -12.05
CA VAL A 238 -109.45 3.89 -12.24
C VAL A 238 -110.20 3.82 -13.57
N PHE A 239 -109.54 3.39 -14.65
CA PHE A 239 -110.19 3.16 -15.95
C PHE A 239 -111.28 2.09 -15.87
N VAL A 240 -111.02 0.98 -15.18
CA VAL A 240 -112.00 -0.11 -14.97
C VAL A 240 -113.17 0.37 -14.11
N MET A 241 -112.91 1.13 -13.04
CA MET A 241 -113.95 1.77 -12.22
C MET A 241 -114.82 2.73 -13.05
N LEU A 242 -114.23 3.54 -13.93
CA LEU A 242 -114.96 4.43 -14.85
C LEU A 242 -115.80 3.65 -15.88
N LEU A 243 -115.28 2.53 -16.40
CA LEU A 243 -116.06 1.65 -17.28
C LEU A 243 -117.23 0.98 -16.55
N LEU A 244 -117.01 0.50 -15.32
CA LEU A 244 -118.08 -0.03 -14.48
C LEU A 244 -119.14 1.04 -14.15
N ALA A 245 -118.70 2.25 -13.79
CA ALA A 245 -119.60 3.36 -13.50
C ALA A 245 -120.43 3.78 -14.73
N THR A 246 -119.82 3.83 -15.92
CA THR A 246 -120.54 4.11 -17.18
C THR A 246 -121.49 2.97 -17.56
N PHE A 247 -121.12 1.69 -17.32
CA PHE A 247 -122.01 0.55 -17.53
C PHE A 247 -123.20 0.55 -16.56
N ILE A 248 -122.99 0.90 -15.29
CA ILE A 248 -124.06 1.07 -14.29
C ILE A 248 -124.97 2.25 -14.66
N ALA A 249 -124.41 3.39 -15.08
CA ALA A 249 -125.22 4.52 -15.54
C ALA A 249 -126.05 4.17 -16.79
N ALA A 250 -125.47 3.42 -17.75
CA ALA A 250 -126.17 2.95 -18.93
C ALA A 250 -127.29 1.95 -18.61
N THR A 251 -127.11 1.09 -17.59
CA THR A 251 -128.17 0.16 -17.12
C THR A 251 -129.26 0.87 -16.33
N ILE A 252 -128.95 1.97 -15.62
CA ILE A 252 -129.96 2.81 -14.96
C ILE A 252 -130.78 3.63 -15.97
N PHE A 253 -130.18 4.07 -17.08
CA PHE A 253 -130.90 4.76 -18.16
C PHE A 253 -131.76 3.82 -19.03
N ILE A 254 -131.62 2.50 -18.90
CA ILE A 254 -132.43 1.48 -19.59
C ILE A 254 -133.32 0.78 -18.56
N LYS A 255 -134.22 1.52 -17.90
CA LYS A 255 -135.58 1.06 -17.58
C LYS A 255 -136.40 2.10 -16.82
N PRO A 256 -137.71 2.19 -17.09
CA PRO A 256 -138.43 2.04 -18.36
C PRO A 256 -138.80 3.39 -18.99
#